data_AF-A0A945FU76-F1
#
_entry.id   AF-A0A945FU76-F1
#
_cell.length_a   1.000
_cell.length_b   1.000
_cell.length_c   1.000
_cell.angle_alpha   90.00
_cell.angle_beta   90.00
_cell.angle_gamma   90.00
#
_symmetry.space_group_name_H-M   'P 1'
#
loop_
_entity.id
_entity.type
_entity.pdbx_description
1 polymer ?
#
loop_
_entity_poly.entity_id
_entity_poly.type
_entity_poly.pdbx_seq_one_letter_code
_entity_poly.pdbx_strand_id
1 'polypeptide(L)'
;MKLISLTIVLLSGFAIDLMAVPAAPFLITFAQPDGSTFQAHLKGDENFSWIETQNKQVLVKSKSSGFFEFALIEEDADKRLKLVPSGIPVIKRGQSALRSNTEVPNVSREQLGKMWQSKVDTKRNIKLVPAD
;
A
#
# COMPACT_ATOMS: atom_id res chain seq x y z
N MET A 1 -32.78 -42.62 -11.55
CA MET A 1 -31.59 -42.41 -12.42
C MET A 1 -31.68 -41.15 -13.28
N LYS A 2 -32.81 -40.87 -13.95
CA LYS A 2 -32.97 -39.66 -14.81
C LYS A 2 -32.87 -38.31 -14.07
N LEU A 3 -33.43 -38.21 -12.86
CA LEU A 3 -33.40 -36.97 -12.05
C LEU A 3 -31.99 -36.62 -11.52
N ILE A 4 -31.18 -37.63 -11.18
CA ILE A 4 -29.80 -37.46 -10.70
C ILE A 4 -28.88 -37.00 -11.85
N SER A 5 -29.15 -37.51 -13.05
CA SER A 5 -28.46 -37.07 -14.27
C SER A 5 -28.73 -35.60 -14.59
N LEU A 6 -29.96 -35.12 -14.33
CA LEU A 6 -30.34 -33.73 -14.58
C LEU A 6 -29.70 -32.77 -13.58
N THR A 7 -29.58 -33.15 -12.31
CA THR A 7 -28.89 -32.33 -11.29
C THR A 7 -27.39 -32.22 -11.57
N ILE A 8 -26.73 -33.29 -12.03
CA ILE A 8 -25.30 -33.25 -12.35
C ILE A 8 -25.00 -32.31 -13.53
N VAL A 9 -25.87 -32.28 -14.54
CA VAL A 9 -25.75 -31.35 -15.69
C VAL A 9 -26.01 -29.89 -15.28
N LEU A 10 -26.87 -29.65 -14.28
CA LEU A 10 -27.18 -28.30 -13.83
C LEU A 10 -26.05 -27.68 -12.97
N LEU A 11 -25.32 -28.49 -12.19
CA LEU A 11 -24.21 -28.01 -11.36
C LEU A 11 -22.91 -27.71 -12.13
N SER A 12 -22.68 -28.35 -13.30
CA SER A 12 -21.46 -28.10 -14.09
C SER A 12 -21.47 -26.77 -14.85
N GLY A 13 -22.64 -26.12 -14.98
CA GLY A 13 -22.79 -24.84 -15.69
C GLY A 13 -22.34 -23.59 -14.91
N PHE A 14 -21.96 -23.71 -13.64
CA PHE A 14 -21.55 -22.58 -12.80
C PHE A 14 -20.03 -22.38 -12.70
N ALA A 15 -19.23 -23.19 -13.41
CA ALA A 15 -17.77 -23.01 -13.48
C ALA A 15 -17.42 -21.93 -14.51
N ILE A 16 -17.86 -20.70 -14.30
CA ILE A 16 -17.30 -19.54 -14.99
C ILE A 16 -16.03 -19.13 -14.25
N ASP A 17 -14.89 -19.14 -14.96
CA ASP A 17 -13.65 -18.60 -14.42
C ASP A 17 -13.88 -17.12 -14.10
N LEU A 18 -13.89 -16.77 -12.80
CA LEU A 18 -13.89 -15.38 -12.36
C LEU A 18 -12.58 -14.75 -12.84
N MET A 19 -12.64 -14.06 -13.98
CA MET A 19 -11.58 -13.21 -14.50
C MET A 19 -11.46 -11.98 -13.58
N ALA A 20 -10.89 -12.17 -12.40
CA ALA A 20 -10.53 -11.07 -11.52
C ALA A 20 -9.52 -10.20 -12.27
N VAL A 21 -9.89 -8.94 -12.54
CA VAL A 21 -8.97 -7.98 -13.16
C VAL A 21 -7.76 -7.83 -12.23
N PRO A 22 -6.53 -8.12 -12.70
CA PRO A 22 -5.35 -7.95 -11.86
C PRO A 22 -5.24 -6.48 -11.46
N ALA A 23 -5.04 -6.23 -10.16
CA ALA A 23 -4.88 -4.88 -9.64
C ALA A 23 -3.77 -4.17 -10.41
N ALA A 24 -4.13 -3.04 -11.06
CA ALA A 24 -3.30 -2.20 -11.91
C ALA A 24 -1.80 -2.26 -11.54
N PRO A 25 -0.99 -3.08 -12.23
CA PRO A 25 0.43 -3.23 -11.93
C PRO A 25 1.25 -2.13 -12.60
N PHE A 26 0.69 -0.93 -12.76
CA PHE A 26 1.29 0.13 -13.56
C PHE A 26 2.20 1.00 -12.69
N LEU A 27 3.36 1.33 -13.24
CA LEU A 27 4.22 2.37 -12.71
C LEU A 27 3.54 3.72 -12.92
N ILE A 28 3.36 4.46 -11.83
CA ILE A 28 2.83 5.81 -11.84
C ILE A 28 4.01 6.77 -11.76
N THR A 29 4.03 7.78 -12.63
CA THR A 29 5.01 8.87 -12.57
C THR A 29 4.54 9.90 -11.56
N PHE A 30 5.31 10.08 -10.50
CA PHE A 30 5.11 11.08 -9.46
C PHE A 30 6.02 12.27 -9.69
N ALA A 31 5.48 13.48 -9.49
CA ALA A 31 6.25 14.72 -9.52
C ALA A 31 6.60 15.17 -8.09
N GLN A 32 7.80 15.73 -7.95
CA GLN A 32 8.32 16.30 -6.70
C GLN A 32 8.29 17.83 -6.74
N PRO A 33 8.37 18.52 -5.58
CA PRO A 33 8.35 19.98 -5.52
C PRO A 33 9.45 20.67 -6.33
N ASP A 34 10.58 20.00 -6.55
CA ASP A 34 11.71 20.51 -7.36
C ASP A 34 11.55 20.27 -8.87
N GLY A 35 10.40 19.73 -9.30
CA GLY A 35 10.10 19.38 -10.69
C GLY A 35 10.73 18.06 -11.15
N SER A 36 11.50 17.37 -10.30
CA SER A 36 11.95 16.02 -10.61
C SER A 36 10.80 15.03 -10.57
N THR A 37 10.93 13.94 -11.33
CA THR A 37 9.91 12.89 -11.38
C THR A 37 10.53 11.52 -11.12
N PHE A 38 9.75 10.63 -10.54
CA PHE A 38 10.12 9.24 -10.32
C PHE A 38 8.93 8.31 -10.59
N GLN A 39 9.21 7.05 -10.86
CA GLN A 39 8.20 6.03 -11.10
C GLN A 39 8.07 5.08 -9.89
N ALA A 40 6.85 4.82 -9.46
CA ALA A 40 6.56 3.92 -8.36
C ALA A 40 5.15 3.30 -8.50
N HIS A 41 4.89 2.23 -7.75
CA HIS A 41 3.57 1.63 -7.64
C HIS A 41 2.79 2.26 -6.50
N LEU A 42 1.54 2.63 -6.73
CA LEU A 42 0.61 2.89 -5.65
C LEU A 42 -0.04 1.56 -5.23
N LYS A 43 0.08 1.21 -3.95
CA LYS A 43 -0.44 -0.03 -3.36
C LYS A 43 -1.40 0.29 -2.23
N GLY A 44 -2.29 -0.66 -1.95
CA GLY A 44 -3.22 -0.61 -0.84
C GLY A 44 -4.69 -0.55 -1.27
N ASP A 45 -5.54 -0.16 -0.33
CA ASP A 45 -7.00 -0.12 -0.47
C ASP A 45 -7.59 1.13 0.21
N GLU A 46 -8.91 1.16 0.33
CA GLU A 46 -9.67 2.21 1.02
C GLU A 46 -9.30 2.42 2.50
N ASN A 47 -8.64 1.45 3.13
CA ASN A 47 -8.27 1.51 4.54
C ASN A 47 -6.83 1.99 4.70
N PHE A 48 -5.93 1.57 3.81
CA PHE A 48 -4.53 1.95 3.86
C PHE A 48 -3.86 1.88 2.49
N SER A 49 -3.20 2.97 2.09
CA SER A 49 -2.43 3.05 0.85
C SER A 49 -1.01 3.54 1.10
N TRP A 50 -0.05 3.02 0.33
CA TRP A 50 1.35 3.43 0.34
C TRP A 50 1.93 3.42 -1.09
N ILE A 51 3.05 4.10 -1.27
CA ILE A 51 3.79 4.10 -2.54
C ILE A 51 5.00 3.18 -2.37
N GLU A 52 5.25 2.35 -3.38
CA GLU A 52 6.32 1.36 -3.37
C GLU A 52 7.19 1.51 -4.63
N THR A 53 8.50 1.68 -4.45
CA THR A 53 9.44 1.74 -5.57
C THR A 53 9.58 0.37 -6.24
N GLN A 54 10.21 0.32 -7.42
CA GLN A 54 10.55 -0.95 -8.07
C GLN A 54 11.42 -1.86 -7.21
N ASN A 55 12.19 -1.28 -6.28
CA ASN A 55 13.04 -2.00 -5.33
C ASN A 55 12.30 -2.39 -4.04
N LYS A 56 10.96 -2.35 -4.03
CA LYS A 56 10.10 -2.68 -2.88
C LYS A 56 10.30 -1.77 -1.66
N GLN A 57 10.83 -0.56 -1.86
CA GLN A 57 10.99 0.41 -0.78
C GLN A 57 9.71 1.23 -0.64
N VAL A 58 9.27 1.43 0.59
CA VAL A 58 8.05 2.18 0.89
C VAL A 58 8.36 3.67 0.98
N LEU A 59 7.54 4.48 0.31
CA LEU A 59 7.64 5.93 0.27
C LEU A 59 6.43 6.58 0.94
N VAL A 60 6.68 7.72 1.58
CA VAL A 60 5.65 8.61 2.12
C VAL A 60 5.91 10.04 1.68
N LYS A 61 4.84 10.80 1.46
CA LYS A 61 4.96 12.23 1.22
C LYS A 61 5.14 12.95 2.54
N SER A 62 6.28 13.62 2.71
CA SER A 62 6.53 14.44 3.87
C SER A 62 5.67 15.71 3.82
N LYS A 63 4.96 16.01 4.91
CA LYS A 63 4.16 17.24 5.01
C LYS A 63 5.01 18.49 5.20
N SER A 64 6.21 18.35 5.76
CA SER A 64 7.12 19.48 6.02
C SER A 64 7.90 19.88 4.77
N SER A 65 8.46 18.91 4.04
CA SER A 65 9.27 19.18 2.85
C SER A 65 8.42 19.18 1.56
N GLY A 66 7.31 18.44 1.54
CA GLY A 66 6.52 18.19 0.34
C GLY A 66 7.12 17.12 -0.59
N PHE A 67 8.32 16.62 -0.28
CA PHE A 67 9.01 15.58 -1.05
C PHE A 67 8.46 14.19 -0.71
N PHE A 68 8.65 13.25 -1.64
CA PHE A 68 8.49 11.83 -1.37
C PHE A 68 9.79 11.30 -0.77
N GLU A 69 9.68 10.75 0.43
CA GLU A 69 10.80 10.28 1.24
C GLU A 69 10.61 8.81 1.60
N PHE A 70 11.70 8.10 1.87
CA PHE A 70 11.62 6.73 2.37
C PHE A 70 10.88 6.69 3.70
N ALA A 71 10.06 5.67 3.90
CA ALA A 71 9.24 5.55 5.08
C ALA A 71 10.00 4.85 6.21
N LEU A 72 9.95 5.43 7.40
CA LEU A 72 10.27 4.78 8.65
C LEU A 72 8.98 4.30 9.32
N ILE A 73 9.12 3.31 10.19
CA ILE A 73 8.04 2.90 11.08
C ILE A 73 8.30 3.51 12.44
N GLU A 74 7.29 4.17 12.95
CA GLU A 74 7.25 4.67 14.31
C GLU A 74 6.01 4.11 15.01
N GLU A 75 6.10 3.96 16.33
CA GLU A 75 5.00 3.55 17.18
C GLU A 75 4.43 4.80 17.85
N ASP A 76 3.14 5.05 17.64
CA ASP A 76 2.42 6.16 18.27
C ASP A 76 2.17 5.87 19.77
N ALA A 77 1.74 6.88 20.53
CA ALA A 77 1.45 6.76 21.97
C ALA A 77 0.47 5.61 22.31
N ASP A 78 -0.41 5.27 21.38
CA ASP A 78 -1.39 4.17 21.50
C ASP A 78 -0.84 2.80 21.05
N LYS A 79 0.48 2.64 20.91
CA LYS A 79 1.14 1.43 20.40
C LYS A 79 0.77 1.05 18.96
N ARG A 80 0.38 2.04 18.16
CA ARG A 80 -0.02 1.85 16.77
C ARG A 80 1.15 2.17 15.85
N LEU A 81 1.46 1.25 14.94
CA LEU A 81 2.48 1.48 13.93
C LEU A 81 2.02 2.54 12.92
N LYS A 82 2.93 3.42 12.53
CA LYS A 82 2.69 4.50 11.57
C LYS A 82 3.89 4.67 10.65
N LEU A 83 3.62 4.96 9.39
CA LEU A 83 4.65 5.37 8.44
C LEU A 83 4.98 6.86 8.63
N VAL A 84 6.25 7.17 8.86
CA VAL A 84 6.77 8.53 9.02
C VAL A 84 7.89 8.80 8.01
N PRO A 85 8.06 10.05 7.55
CA PRO A 85 9.11 10.38 6.59
C PRO A 85 10.51 10.27 7.22
N SER A 86 11.44 9.63 6.52
CA SER A 86 12.83 9.43 6.99
C SER A 86 13.72 10.67 6.89
N GLY A 87 13.31 11.73 6.19
CA GLY A 87 14.19 12.83 5.80
C GLY A 87 15.02 12.55 4.53
N ILE A 88 14.97 11.32 4.00
CA ILE A 88 15.73 10.90 2.81
C ILE A 88 14.79 10.90 1.60
N PRO A 89 14.90 11.86 0.67
CA PRO A 89 14.06 11.91 -0.52
C PRO A 89 14.46 10.86 -1.55
N VAL A 90 13.48 10.36 -2.31
CA VAL A 90 13.69 9.32 -3.34
C VAL A 90 14.59 9.81 -4.48
N ILE A 91 14.36 11.03 -4.96
CA ILE A 91 15.20 11.73 -5.94
C ILE A 91 15.29 13.20 -5.52
N LYS A 92 16.46 13.80 -5.76
CA LYS A 92 16.68 15.24 -5.75
C LYS A 92 17.29 15.63 -7.09
N ARG A 93 16.79 16.71 -7.71
CA ARG A 93 17.34 17.25 -8.95
C ARG A 93 18.86 17.48 -8.79
N GLY A 94 19.67 16.85 -9.66
CA GLY A 94 21.13 16.94 -9.64
C GLY A 94 21.86 15.78 -8.95
N GLN A 95 21.14 14.83 -8.34
CA GLN A 95 21.72 13.59 -7.80
C GLN A 95 21.25 12.39 -8.62
N SER A 96 21.87 12.18 -9.79
CA SER A 96 21.73 10.93 -10.53
C SER A 96 22.48 9.83 -9.79
N ALA A 97 21.73 8.95 -9.11
CA ALA A 97 22.24 7.68 -8.60
C ALA A 97 23.56 7.75 -7.79
N LEU A 98 23.75 8.81 -7.00
CA LEU A 98 24.78 8.77 -5.96
C LEU A 98 24.33 7.69 -4.97
N ARG A 99 25.01 6.55 -5.06
CA ARG A 99 25.07 5.46 -4.10
C ARG A 99 25.05 6.05 -2.69
N SER A 100 23.87 6.22 -2.13
CA SER A 100 23.76 6.53 -0.73
C SER A 100 24.06 5.21 -0.04
N ASN A 101 25.26 5.09 0.53
CA ASN A 101 25.54 4.11 1.59
C ASN A 101 24.66 4.34 2.83
N THR A 102 23.69 5.26 2.76
CA THR A 102 22.58 5.40 3.68
C THR A 102 21.76 4.12 3.67
N GLU A 103 21.78 3.43 4.80
CA GLU A 103 20.92 2.29 5.08
C GLU A 103 19.47 2.72 4.87
N VAL A 104 18.91 2.39 3.70
CA VAL A 104 17.57 2.81 3.35
C VAL A 104 16.61 2.05 4.27
N PRO A 105 15.72 2.76 4.98
CA PRO A 105 14.73 2.12 5.82
C PRO A 105 13.92 1.08 5.04
N ASN A 106 13.90 -0.14 5.54
CA ASN A 106 13.12 -1.22 4.95
C ASN A 106 11.88 -1.47 5.82
N VAL A 107 10.72 -1.33 5.20
CA VAL A 107 9.42 -1.60 5.82
C VAL A 107 8.94 -2.96 5.35
N SER A 108 8.76 -3.89 6.29
CA SER A 108 8.31 -5.24 5.97
C SER A 108 6.81 -5.27 5.64
N ARG A 109 6.40 -6.23 4.80
CA ARG A 109 4.99 -6.45 4.48
C ARG A 109 4.14 -6.81 5.70
N GLU A 110 4.74 -7.48 6.68
CA GLU A 110 4.07 -7.81 7.94
C GLU A 110 3.74 -6.55 8.75
N GLN A 111 4.64 -5.58 8.77
CA GLN A 111 4.41 -4.29 9.41
C GLN A 111 3.31 -3.51 8.69
N LEU A 112 3.30 -3.50 7.36
CA LEU A 112 2.21 -2.94 6.56
C LEU A 112 0.86 -3.61 6.87
N GLY A 113 0.84 -4.94 7.00
CA GLY A 113 -0.36 -5.70 7.36
C GLY A 113 -0.89 -5.37 8.75
N LYS A 114 -0.02 -5.23 9.75
CA LYS A 114 -0.40 -4.80 11.11
C LYS A 114 -1.04 -3.40 11.11
N MET A 115 -0.49 -2.46 10.32
CA MET A 115 -1.07 -1.12 10.17
C MET A 115 -2.44 -1.15 9.50
N TRP A 116 -2.59 -1.95 8.44
CA TRP A 116 -3.87 -2.13 7.77
C TRP A 116 -4.94 -2.67 8.74
N GLN A 117 -4.60 -3.73 9.49
CA GLN A 117 -5.52 -4.33 10.46
C GLN A 117 -5.93 -3.32 11.54
N SER A 118 -4.97 -2.57 12.09
CA SER A 118 -5.26 -1.52 13.07
C SER A 118 -6.22 -0.45 12.53
N LYS A 119 -6.10 -0.03 11.27
CA LYS A 119 -7.02 0.93 10.64
C LYS A 119 -8.41 0.35 10.43
N VAL A 120 -8.51 -0.91 10.00
CA VAL A 120 -9.79 -1.61 9.84
C VAL A 120 -10.52 -1.74 11.18
N ASP A 121 -9.80 -2.15 12.23
CA ASP A 121 -10.37 -2.33 13.56
C ASP A 121 -10.83 -0.99 14.16
N THR A 122 -10.05 0.07 13.98
CA THR A 122 -10.45 1.43 14.38
C THR A 122 -11.75 1.85 13.69
N LYS A 123 -11.85 1.65 12.37
CA LYS A 123 -13.06 1.97 11.58
C LYS A 123 -14.27 1.14 12.00
N ARG A 124 -14.07 -0.12 12.38
CA ARG A 124 -15.13 -1.00 12.91
C ARG A 124 -15.58 -0.55 14.30
N ASN A 125 -14.65 -0.24 15.21
CA ASN A 125 -14.98 0.21 16.57
C ASN A 125 -15.76 1.53 16.59
N ILE A 126 -15.43 2.48 15.70
CA ILE A 126 -16.21 3.74 15.57
C ILE A 126 -17.67 3.46 15.19
N LYS A 127 -17.94 2.42 14.38
CA LYS A 127 -19.30 2.05 13.97
C LYS A 127 -20.11 1.33 15.06
N LEU A 128 -19.44 0.81 16.09
CA LEU A 128 -20.08 0.04 17.16
C LEU A 128 -20.52 0.89 18.35
N VAL A 129 -20.16 2.18 18.40
CA VAL A 129 -20.66 3.11 19.42
C VAL A 129 -22.05 3.58 18.98
N PRO A 130 -23.15 3.18 19.66
CA PRO A 130 -24.48 3.69 19.33
C PRO A 130 -24.54 5.20 19.58
N ALA A 131 -25.30 5.91 18.76
CA ALA A 131 -25.62 7.31 19.02
C ALA A 131 -26.57 7.37 20.23
N ASP A 132 -26.15 8.08 21.28
CA ASP A 132 -26.98 8.36 22.46
C ASP A 132 -28.24 9.18 22.12
#